data_AF-A0A3Q8UQ59-F1
#
_entry.id   AF-A0A3Q8UQ59-F1
#
_cell.length_a   1.000
_cell.length_b   1.000
_cell.length_c   1.000
_cell.angle_alpha   90.00
_cell.angle_beta   90.00
_cell.angle_gamma   90.00
#
_symmetry.space_group_name_H-M   'P 1'
#
loop_
_entity.id
_entity.type
_entity.pdbx_description
1 polymer ?
#
loop_
_entity_poly.entity_id
_entity_poly.type
_entity_poly.pdbx_seq_one_letter_code
_entity_poly.pdbx_strand_id
1 'polypeptide(L)'
;MTQPTTERPRGGARQATTYDRAMFRIMNDPAARPVFATAGRRRAAVGAHVALTGATLACLTLLYRLDDAWLIAPLAALLPLWVIATGVLNGGTRGLLELRTRMLDERQLADRDRAGAVAHRAATVLLAVAAGMFVLAEAVGADGLPAVPAVWVLVYAVVVVWLMPLWVAGLQARDEPADEPADEAPEEAG
;
A
#
# COMPACT_ATOMS: atom_id res chain seq x y z
N MET A 1 -2.39 48.54 36.92
CA MET A 1 -3.27 47.74 36.04
C MET A 1 -2.39 46.78 35.24
N THR A 2 -2.17 45.59 35.79
CA THR A 2 -1.46 44.50 35.12
C THR A 2 -2.49 43.64 34.38
N GLN A 3 -2.38 43.55 33.06
CA GLN A 3 -3.21 42.61 32.29
C GLN A 3 -2.76 41.17 32.60
N PRO A 4 -3.69 40.22 32.80
CA PRO A 4 -3.35 38.81 32.82
C PRO A 4 -3.17 38.34 31.37
N THR A 5 -1.93 37.97 31.01
CA THR A 5 -1.65 37.22 29.80
C THR A 5 -2.26 35.82 29.94
N THR A 6 -3.47 35.64 29.41
CA THR A 6 -4.01 34.31 29.16
C THR A 6 -3.26 33.72 27.96
N GLU A 7 -2.11 33.08 28.22
CA GLU A 7 -1.58 32.11 27.27
C GLU A 7 -2.60 30.98 27.16
N ARG A 8 -3.34 30.96 26.04
CA ARG A 8 -4.10 29.77 25.65
C ARG A 8 -3.07 28.66 25.36
N PRO A 9 -3.22 27.45 25.91
CA PRO A 9 -2.35 26.34 25.55
C PRO A 9 -2.46 26.11 24.04
N ARG A 10 -1.35 26.25 23.32
CA ARG A 10 -1.25 25.89 21.91
C ARG A 10 -1.76 24.45 21.76
N GLY A 11 -2.68 24.25 20.81
CA GLY A 11 -3.46 23.03 20.61
C GLY A 11 -2.62 21.76 20.75
N GLY A 12 -3.14 20.83 21.56
CA GLY A 12 -2.46 19.60 21.93
C GLY A 12 -2.09 18.76 20.71
N ALA A 13 -0.79 18.71 20.41
CA ALA A 13 -0.20 17.57 19.75
C ALA A 13 -0.54 16.34 20.61
N ARG A 14 -1.56 15.56 20.21
CA ARG A 14 -1.97 14.36 20.93
C ARG A 14 -0.75 13.46 21.03
N GLN A 15 -0.28 13.20 22.24
CA GLN A 15 0.91 12.38 22.48
C GLN A 15 0.77 11.00 21.82
N ALA A 16 1.87 10.48 21.30
CA ALA A 16 1.94 9.14 20.73
C ALA A 16 1.53 8.09 21.78
N THR A 17 0.59 7.23 21.42
CA THR A 17 0.15 6.14 22.27
C THR A 17 1.20 5.03 22.33
N THR A 18 1.12 4.12 23.30
CA THR A 18 1.99 2.93 23.35
C THR A 18 1.85 2.07 22.09
N TYR A 19 0.64 1.96 21.55
CA TYR A 19 0.38 1.28 20.27
C TYR A 19 1.11 1.95 19.10
N ASP A 20 1.06 3.29 19.01
CA ASP A 20 1.73 4.03 17.92
C ASP A 20 3.25 3.80 17.97
N ARG A 21 3.84 3.76 19.17
CA ARG A 21 5.27 3.50 19.37
C ARG A 21 5.67 2.06 19.06
N ALA A 22 4.82 1.09 19.38
CA ALA A 22 5.03 -0.31 19.03
C ALA A 22 4.96 -0.52 17.51
N MET A 23 3.95 0.05 16.86
CA MET A 23 3.79 -0.01 15.40
C MET A 23 4.98 0.64 14.69
N PHE A 24 5.37 1.85 15.11
CA PHE A 24 6.54 2.54 14.56
C PHE A 24 7.81 1.69 14.66
N ARG A 25 8.03 0.99 15.78
CA ARG A 25 9.19 0.12 15.96
C ARG A 25 9.18 -1.06 15.00
N ILE A 26 8.05 -1.72 14.82
CA ILE A 26 7.91 -2.88 13.92
C ILE A 26 8.16 -2.45 12.46
N MET A 27 7.62 -1.31 12.04
CA MET A 27 7.72 -0.84 10.66
C MET A 27 9.11 -0.28 10.31
N ASN A 28 9.89 0.10 11.31
CA ASN A 28 11.27 0.57 11.16
C ASN A 28 12.29 -0.46 11.66
N ASP A 29 11.90 -1.73 11.79
CA ASP A 29 12.81 -2.79 12.18
C ASP A 29 13.86 -3.03 11.08
N PRO A 30 15.17 -2.84 11.37
CA PRO A 30 16.22 -3.08 10.40
C PRO A 30 16.26 -4.53 9.89
N ALA A 31 15.73 -5.49 10.64
CA ALA A 31 15.68 -6.90 10.22
C ALA A 31 14.78 -7.12 8.99
N ALA A 32 13.75 -6.29 8.79
CA ALA A 32 12.86 -6.37 7.64
C ALA A 32 13.42 -5.64 6.40
N ARG A 33 14.39 -4.73 6.59
CA ARG A 33 14.97 -3.87 5.55
C ARG A 33 15.47 -4.63 4.31
N PRO A 34 16.12 -5.82 4.40
CA PRO A 34 16.59 -6.54 3.23
C PRO A 34 15.47 -6.88 2.24
N VAL A 35 14.24 -7.10 2.70
CA VAL A 35 13.12 -7.53 1.85
C VAL A 35 12.69 -6.43 0.86
N PHE A 36 12.93 -5.16 1.18
CA PHE A 36 12.49 -4.00 0.40
C PHE A 36 13.58 -2.92 0.19
N ALA A 37 14.84 -3.23 0.51
CA ALA A 37 15.95 -2.28 0.45
C ALA A 37 16.16 -1.66 -0.95
N THR A 38 15.92 -2.44 -2.02
CA THR A 38 16.16 -1.99 -3.40
C THR A 38 14.87 -1.73 -4.17
N ALA A 39 14.92 -0.80 -5.13
CA ALA A 39 13.82 -0.51 -6.04
C ALA A 39 13.30 -1.77 -6.76
N GLY A 40 14.20 -2.68 -7.16
CA GLY A 40 13.83 -3.95 -7.78
C GLY A 40 12.99 -4.83 -6.86
N ARG A 41 13.40 -4.98 -5.59
CA ARG A 41 12.66 -5.77 -4.59
C ARG A 41 11.31 -5.15 -4.26
N ARG A 42 11.22 -3.82 -4.16
CA ARG A 42 9.94 -3.13 -3.94
C ARG A 42 8.98 -3.31 -5.11
N ARG A 43 9.47 -3.17 -6.35
CA ARG A 43 8.66 -3.43 -7.56
C ARG A 43 8.18 -4.88 -7.62
N ALA A 44 9.04 -5.83 -7.27
CA ALA A 44 8.67 -7.24 -7.17
C ALA A 44 7.59 -7.47 -6.09
N ALA A 45 7.70 -6.84 -4.93
CA ALA A 45 6.69 -6.92 -3.87
C ALA A 45 5.34 -6.32 -4.31
N VAL A 46 5.35 -5.18 -5.00
CA VAL A 46 4.13 -4.59 -5.57
C VAL A 46 3.52 -5.52 -6.62
N GLY A 47 4.33 -6.06 -7.53
CA GLY A 47 3.87 -7.02 -8.54
C GLY A 47 3.28 -8.29 -7.93
N ALA A 48 3.92 -8.83 -6.89
CA ALA A 48 3.42 -9.98 -6.14
C ALA A 48 2.07 -9.67 -5.46
N HIS A 49 1.93 -8.49 -4.85
CA HIS A 49 0.67 -8.07 -4.21
C HIS A 49 -0.47 -7.89 -5.23
N VAL A 50 -0.17 -7.29 -6.39
CA VAL A 50 -1.12 -7.16 -7.51
C VAL A 50 -1.55 -8.55 -8.00
N ALA A 51 -0.61 -9.47 -8.19
CA ALA A 51 -0.89 -10.83 -8.63
C ALA A 51 -1.73 -11.60 -7.60
N LEU A 52 -1.39 -11.52 -6.31
CA LEU A 52 -2.15 -12.13 -5.22
C LEU A 52 -3.58 -11.55 -5.14
N THR A 53 -3.73 -10.24 -5.31
CA THR A 53 -5.04 -9.57 -5.37
C THR A 53 -5.87 -10.10 -6.54
N GLY A 54 -5.29 -10.18 -7.73
CA GLY A 54 -5.95 -10.73 -8.92
C GLY A 54 -6.35 -12.20 -8.72
N ALA A 55 -5.45 -13.03 -8.20
CA ALA A 55 -5.73 -14.44 -7.91
C ALA A 55 -6.84 -14.61 -6.86
N THR A 56 -6.85 -13.76 -5.83
CA THR A 56 -7.90 -13.77 -4.79
C THR A 56 -9.25 -13.40 -5.37
N LEU A 57 -9.32 -12.33 -6.16
CA LEU A 57 -10.55 -11.92 -6.84
C LEU A 57 -11.04 -12.96 -7.84
N ALA A 58 -10.15 -13.57 -8.61
CA ALA A 58 -10.49 -14.65 -9.53
C ALA A 58 -11.05 -15.86 -8.77
N CYS A 59 -10.40 -16.27 -7.67
CA CYS A 59 -10.85 -17.37 -6.82
C CYS A 59 -12.23 -17.10 -6.22
N LEU A 60 -12.47 -15.89 -5.71
CA LEU A 60 -13.78 -15.48 -5.18
C LEU A 60 -14.86 -15.47 -6.27
N THR A 61 -14.52 -15.03 -7.47
CA THR A 61 -15.45 -15.00 -8.61
C THR A 61 -15.80 -16.43 -9.06
N LEU A 62 -14.81 -17.33 -9.11
CA LEU A 62 -15.02 -18.73 -9.41
C LEU A 62 -15.85 -19.42 -8.33
N LEU A 63 -15.58 -19.14 -7.06
CA LEU A 63 -16.36 -19.68 -5.94
C LEU A 63 -17.82 -19.25 -6.06
N TYR A 64 -18.08 -17.98 -6.38
CA TYR A 64 -19.44 -17.50 -6.63
C TYR A 64 -20.11 -18.13 -7.87
N ARG A 65 -19.35 -18.34 -8.96
CA ARG A 65 -19.87 -18.88 -10.21
C ARG A 65 -20.15 -20.39 -10.15
N LEU A 66 -19.29 -21.13 -9.47
CA LEU A 66 -19.28 -22.60 -9.47
C LEU A 66 -19.85 -23.19 -8.18
N ASP A 67 -19.93 -22.41 -7.10
CA ASP A 67 -20.37 -22.84 -5.76
C ASP A 67 -19.61 -24.07 -5.23
N ASP A 68 -18.32 -24.18 -5.59
CA ASP A 68 -17.46 -25.32 -5.23
C ASP A 68 -16.60 -25.02 -4.00
N ALA A 69 -16.87 -25.76 -2.92
CA ALA A 69 -16.15 -25.64 -1.65
C ALA A 69 -14.64 -25.91 -1.77
N TRP A 70 -14.16 -26.62 -2.80
CA TRP A 70 -12.73 -26.83 -3.03
C TRP A 70 -11.97 -25.51 -3.26
N LEU A 71 -12.66 -24.46 -3.72
CA LEU A 71 -12.07 -23.13 -3.91
C LEU A 71 -11.82 -22.38 -2.59
N ILE A 72 -12.29 -22.89 -1.45
CA ILE A 72 -11.95 -22.37 -0.13
C ILE A 72 -10.48 -22.64 0.20
N ALA A 73 -9.93 -23.78 -0.21
CA ALA A 73 -8.54 -24.14 0.06
C ALA A 73 -7.52 -23.16 -0.56
N PRO A 74 -7.56 -22.84 -1.87
CA PRO A 74 -6.67 -21.83 -2.43
C PRO A 74 -6.93 -20.45 -1.83
N LEU A 75 -8.17 -20.08 -1.50
CA LEU A 75 -8.47 -18.81 -0.84
C LEU A 75 -7.80 -18.71 0.55
N ALA A 76 -7.83 -19.81 1.31
CA ALA A 76 -7.18 -19.92 2.62
C ALA A 76 -5.65 -19.82 2.53
N ALA A 77 -5.05 -20.18 1.39
CA ALA A 77 -3.62 -20.00 1.13
C ALA A 77 -3.27 -18.59 0.60
N LEU A 78 -4.12 -18.03 -0.27
CA LEU A 78 -3.92 -16.70 -0.85
C LEU A 78 -4.00 -15.60 0.20
N LEU A 79 -4.96 -15.69 1.13
CA LEU A 79 -5.16 -14.67 2.16
C LEU A 79 -3.93 -14.41 3.04
N PRO A 80 -3.28 -15.41 3.67
CA PRO A 80 -2.09 -15.16 4.47
C PRO A 80 -0.92 -14.62 3.63
N LEU A 81 -0.75 -15.10 2.39
CA LEU A 81 0.26 -14.56 1.47
C LEU A 81 -0.01 -13.09 1.15
N TRP A 82 -1.27 -12.73 0.93
CA TRP A 82 -1.71 -11.36 0.69
C TRP A 82 -1.48 -10.45 1.90
N VAL A 83 -1.76 -10.94 3.12
CA VAL A 83 -1.49 -10.22 4.37
C VAL A 83 0.02 -9.98 4.55
N ILE A 84 0.84 -11.00 4.32
CA ILE A 84 2.32 -10.86 4.39
C ILE A 84 2.81 -9.85 3.36
N ALA A 85 2.34 -9.94 2.11
CA ALA A 85 2.71 -8.99 1.06
C ALA A 85 2.31 -7.55 1.41
N THR A 86 1.14 -7.37 2.04
CA THR A 86 0.69 -6.06 2.54
C THR A 86 1.63 -5.52 3.62
N GLY A 87 2.02 -6.36 4.58
CA GLY A 87 3.01 -6.00 5.61
C GLY A 87 4.37 -5.62 5.01
N VAL A 88 4.84 -6.34 3.98
CA VAL A 88 6.08 -6.00 3.25
C VAL A 88 5.98 -4.64 2.58
N LEU A 89 4.86 -4.33 1.92
CA LEU A 89 4.65 -3.02 1.28
C LEU A 89 4.55 -1.88 2.30
N ASN A 90 3.90 -2.13 3.43
CA ASN A 90 3.79 -1.17 4.52
C ASN A 90 5.15 -0.94 5.20
N GLY A 91 5.96 -1.98 5.41
CA GLY A 91 7.35 -1.85 5.87
C GLY A 91 8.23 -1.09 4.87
N GLY A 92 8.12 -1.41 3.57
CA GLY A 92 8.85 -0.74 2.49
C GLY A 92 8.49 0.74 2.29
N THR A 93 7.35 1.17 2.81
CA THR A 93 6.92 2.58 2.84
C THR A 93 7.07 3.20 4.24
N ARG A 94 7.72 2.51 5.18
CA ARG A 94 7.90 2.91 6.60
C ARG A 94 6.60 3.27 7.31
N GLY A 95 5.51 2.63 6.91
CA GLY A 95 4.18 2.89 7.46
C GLY A 95 3.59 4.23 7.10
N LEU A 96 4.03 4.86 6.01
CA LEU A 96 3.47 6.12 5.54
C LEU A 96 1.92 6.09 5.40
N LEU A 97 1.34 4.92 5.13
CA LEU A 97 -0.12 4.73 5.05
C LEU A 97 -0.78 4.21 6.34
N GLU A 98 -0.04 3.54 7.23
CA GLU A 98 -0.58 2.96 8.47
C GLU A 98 -0.34 3.82 9.72
N LEU A 99 0.73 4.62 9.73
CA LEU A 99 1.06 5.50 10.83
C LEU A 99 0.10 6.69 10.87
N ARG A 100 -0.29 7.05 12.09
CA ARG A 100 -1.17 8.19 12.32
C ARG A 100 -0.45 9.49 11.96
N THR A 101 -1.21 10.48 11.48
CA THR A 101 -0.68 11.81 11.08
C THR A 101 0.25 12.46 12.10
N ARG A 102 -0.02 12.28 13.40
CA ARG A 102 0.82 12.79 14.49
C ARG A 102 2.20 12.13 14.65
N MET A 103 2.42 10.99 14.01
CA MET A 103 3.69 10.27 13.99
C MET A 103 4.50 10.56 12.71
N LEU A 104 3.92 11.31 11.77
CA LEU A 104 4.52 11.62 10.50
C LEU A 104 5.08 13.04 10.54
N ASP A 105 6.30 13.21 10.04
CA ASP A 105 6.89 14.53 9.82
C ASP A 105 6.24 15.23 8.62
N GLU A 106 6.41 16.56 8.51
CA GLU A 106 5.87 17.36 7.40
C GLU A 106 6.28 16.83 6.02
N ARG A 107 7.51 16.31 5.90
CA ARG A 107 8.00 15.67 4.67
C ARG A 107 7.23 14.39 4.35
N GLN A 108 6.96 13.54 5.35
CA GLN A 108 6.25 12.29 5.15
C GLN A 108 4.77 12.52 4.83
N LEU A 109 4.16 13.55 5.42
CA LEU A 109 2.80 13.99 5.07
C LEU A 109 2.73 14.44 3.61
N ALA A 110 3.67 15.28 3.16
CA ALA A 110 3.73 15.71 1.76
C ALA A 110 3.96 14.55 0.78
N ASP A 111 4.80 13.58 1.15
CA ASP A 111 5.02 12.37 0.33
C ASP A 111 3.76 11.49 0.27
N ARG A 112 3.00 11.39 1.37
CA ARG A 112 1.71 10.69 1.40
C ARG A 112 0.66 11.35 0.55
N ASP A 113 0.55 12.68 0.61
CA ASP A 113 -0.44 13.41 -0.18
C ASP A 113 -0.09 13.33 -1.67
N ARG A 114 1.21 13.39 -2.03
CA ARG A 114 1.67 13.15 -3.40
C ARG A 114 1.33 11.75 -3.88
N ALA A 115 1.58 10.72 -3.06
CA ALA A 115 1.24 9.34 -3.39
C ALA A 115 -0.28 9.19 -3.57
N GLY A 116 -1.09 9.80 -2.70
CA GLY A 116 -2.55 9.81 -2.80
C GLY A 116 -3.05 10.48 -4.08
N ALA A 117 -2.49 11.62 -4.46
CA ALA A 117 -2.85 12.32 -5.70
C ALA A 117 -2.50 11.51 -6.96
N VAL A 118 -1.32 10.88 -6.98
CA VAL A 118 -0.92 10.00 -8.09
C VAL A 118 -1.81 8.75 -8.12
N ALA A 119 -2.12 8.15 -6.98
CA ALA A 119 -3.00 7.00 -6.89
C ALA A 119 -4.41 7.32 -7.37
N HIS A 120 -4.98 8.47 -6.99
CA HIS A 120 -6.28 8.87 -7.48
C HIS A 120 -6.29 9.03 -9.00
N ARG A 121 -5.29 9.72 -9.58
CA ARG A 121 -5.16 9.84 -11.04
C ARG A 121 -5.02 8.48 -11.73
N ALA A 122 -4.18 7.60 -11.20
CA ALA A 122 -3.96 6.27 -11.76
C ALA A 122 -5.25 5.42 -11.71
N ALA A 123 -5.97 5.43 -10.57
CA ALA A 123 -7.24 4.74 -10.44
C ALA A 123 -8.29 5.29 -11.40
N THR A 124 -8.42 6.61 -11.52
CA THR A 124 -9.37 7.25 -12.45
C THR A 124 -9.07 6.89 -13.90
N VAL A 125 -7.81 6.95 -14.33
CA VAL A 125 -7.41 6.55 -15.69
C VAL A 125 -7.72 5.08 -15.93
N LEU A 126 -7.38 4.20 -14.99
CA LEU A 126 -7.62 2.77 -15.12
C LEU A 126 -9.12 2.45 -15.21
N LEU A 127 -9.94 3.07 -14.38
CA LEU A 127 -11.40 2.92 -14.41
C LEU A 127 -12.00 3.48 -15.70
N ALA A 128 -11.50 4.62 -16.20
CA ALA A 128 -11.95 5.21 -17.47
C ALA A 128 -11.59 4.30 -18.66
N VAL A 129 -10.39 3.71 -18.68
CA VAL A 129 -9.99 2.72 -19.69
C VAL A 129 -10.88 1.49 -19.60
N ALA A 130 -11.11 0.94 -18.41
CA ALA A 130 -11.98 -0.21 -18.22
C ALA A 130 -13.42 0.06 -18.71
N ALA A 131 -13.98 1.22 -18.37
CA ALA A 131 -15.29 1.65 -18.85
C ALA A 131 -15.31 1.84 -20.38
N GLY A 132 -14.28 2.46 -20.96
CA GLY A 132 -14.15 2.63 -22.40
C GLY A 132 -14.05 1.30 -23.14
N MET A 133 -13.31 0.34 -22.61
CA MET A 133 -13.22 -1.02 -23.15
C MET A 133 -14.57 -1.74 -23.11
N PHE A 134 -15.32 -1.57 -22.02
CA PHE A 134 -16.68 -2.13 -21.90
C PHE A 134 -17.62 -1.54 -22.96
N VAL A 135 -17.66 -0.21 -23.10
CA VAL A 135 -18.48 0.45 -24.13
C VAL A 135 -18.07 0.03 -25.54
N LEU A 136 -16.76 -0.06 -25.80
CA LEU A 136 -16.27 -0.50 -27.11
C LEU A 136 -16.67 -1.93 -27.43
N ALA A 137 -16.57 -2.85 -26.46
CA ALA A 137 -16.96 -4.25 -26.62
C ALA A 137 -18.45 -4.40 -26.95
N GLU A 138 -19.32 -3.65 -26.25
CA GLU A 138 -20.75 -3.58 -26.55
C GLU A 138 -21.01 -3.01 -27.96
N ALA A 139 -20.31 -1.94 -28.34
CA ALA A 139 -20.51 -1.28 -29.63
C ALA A 139 -20.11 -2.15 -30.84
N VAL A 140 -19.11 -3.02 -30.70
CA VAL A 140 -18.68 -3.94 -31.77
C VAL A 140 -19.45 -5.27 -31.78
N GLY A 141 -20.47 -5.42 -30.91
CA GLY A 141 -21.25 -6.64 -30.79
C GLY A 141 -20.38 -7.83 -30.37
N ALA A 142 -19.40 -7.61 -29.49
CA ALA A 142 -18.59 -8.69 -28.95
C ALA A 142 -19.47 -9.59 -28.06
N ASP A 143 -20.11 -10.59 -28.67
CA ASP A 143 -20.78 -11.68 -27.98
C ASP A 143 -19.76 -12.39 -27.09
N GLY A 144 -19.83 -12.16 -25.77
CA GLY A 144 -18.92 -12.82 -24.82
C GLY A 144 -18.26 -11.92 -23.78
N LEU A 145 -18.71 -10.67 -23.57
CA LEU A 145 -18.43 -10.02 -22.29
C LEU A 145 -18.89 -10.99 -21.19
N PRO A 146 -17.99 -11.41 -20.29
CA PRO A 146 -18.33 -12.41 -19.30
C PRO A 146 -19.52 -11.85 -18.52
N ALA A 147 -20.56 -12.67 -18.31
CA ALA A 147 -21.69 -12.34 -17.45
C ALA A 147 -21.17 -12.20 -16.01
N VAL A 148 -20.53 -11.08 -15.74
CA VAL A 148 -20.01 -10.66 -14.45
C VAL A 148 -21.10 -9.76 -13.89
N PRO A 149 -21.81 -10.20 -12.84
CA PRO A 149 -22.80 -9.35 -12.20
C PRO A 149 -22.22 -7.97 -11.87
N ALA A 150 -23.02 -6.91 -12.00
CA ALA A 150 -22.59 -5.53 -11.75
C ALA A 150 -21.95 -5.35 -10.36
N VAL A 151 -22.39 -6.13 -9.36
CA VAL A 151 -21.79 -6.14 -8.02
C VAL A 151 -20.30 -6.53 -8.04
N TRP A 152 -19.89 -7.47 -8.89
CA TRP A 152 -18.49 -7.87 -9.01
C TRP A 152 -17.64 -6.80 -9.69
N VAL A 153 -18.20 -6.10 -10.69
CA VAL A 153 -17.55 -4.93 -11.30
C VAL A 153 -17.29 -3.85 -10.25
N LEU A 154 -18.29 -3.57 -9.38
CA LEU A 154 -18.14 -2.64 -8.27
C LEU A 154 -17.06 -3.12 -7.28
N VAL A 155 -17.05 -4.40 -6.91
CA VAL A 155 -16.04 -4.97 -6.02
C VAL A 155 -14.64 -4.78 -6.60
N TYR A 156 -14.42 -5.08 -7.88
CA TYR A 156 -13.12 -4.87 -8.52
C TYR A 156 -12.72 -3.40 -8.53
N ALA A 157 -13.64 -2.49 -8.87
CA ALA A 157 -13.38 -1.05 -8.86
C ALA A 157 -13.00 -0.55 -7.47
N VAL A 158 -13.73 -0.96 -6.43
CA VAL A 158 -13.45 -0.61 -5.04
C VAL A 158 -12.09 -1.13 -4.60
N VAL A 159 -11.76 -2.39 -4.91
CA VAL A 159 -10.45 -2.97 -4.56
C VAL A 159 -9.31 -2.20 -5.23
N VAL A 160 -9.45 -1.88 -6.52
CA VAL A 160 -8.45 -1.09 -7.26
C VAL A 160 -8.28 0.29 -6.63
N VAL A 161 -9.37 1.02 -6.37
CA VAL A 161 -9.31 2.37 -5.76
C VAL A 161 -8.70 2.31 -4.37
N TRP A 162 -9.04 1.29 -3.58
CA TRP A 162 -8.59 1.14 -2.21
C TRP A 162 -7.10 0.80 -2.12
N LEU A 163 -6.59 -0.07 -3.00
CA LEU A 163 -5.20 -0.53 -2.97
C LEU A 163 -4.23 0.35 -3.77
N MET A 164 -4.73 1.21 -4.66
CA MET A 164 -3.89 2.07 -5.49
C MET A 164 -2.88 2.92 -4.69
N PRO A 165 -3.23 3.55 -3.55
CA PRO A 165 -2.26 4.30 -2.75
C PRO A 165 -1.09 3.45 -2.26
N LEU A 166 -1.35 2.19 -1.88
CA LEU A 166 -0.33 1.25 -1.42
C LEU A 166 0.64 0.88 -2.55
N TRP A 167 0.12 0.55 -3.73
CA TRP A 167 0.96 0.23 -4.89
C TRP A 167 1.78 1.43 -5.34
N VAL A 168 1.16 2.60 -5.43
CA VAL A 168 1.84 3.84 -5.83
C VAL A 168 2.91 4.23 -4.82
N ALA A 169 2.64 4.16 -3.52
CA ALA A 169 3.61 4.44 -2.48
C ALA A 169 4.80 3.46 -2.54
N GLY A 170 4.53 2.16 -2.71
CA GLY A 170 5.57 1.14 -2.86
C GLY A 170 6.47 1.36 -4.09
N LEU A 171 5.90 1.81 -5.20
CA LEU A 171 6.65 2.13 -6.43
C LEU A 171 7.45 3.43 -6.33
N GLN A 172 6.98 4.41 -5.56
CA GLN A 172 7.64 5.72 -5.38
C GLN A 172 8.63 5.76 -4.21
N ALA A 173 8.58 4.78 -3.31
CA ALA A 173 9.50 4.70 -2.17
C ALA A 173 10.95 4.78 -2.67
N ARG A 174 11.72 5.71 -2.08
CA ARG A 174 13.12 5.95 -2.45
C ARG A 174 14.00 4.85 -1.86
N ASP A 175 15.11 4.56 -2.55
CA ASP A 175 16.14 3.71 -1.97
C ASP A 175 16.73 4.39 -0.74
N GLU A 176 16.99 3.60 0.29
CA GLU A 176 17.76 4.08 1.42
C GLU A 176 19.23 4.14 1.00
N PRO A 177 19.97 5.23 1.31
CA PRO A 177 21.41 5.23 1.10
C PRO A 177 22.00 3.94 1.70
N ALA A 178 22.88 3.29 0.94
CA ALA A 178 23.66 2.19 1.48
C ALA A 178 24.42 2.75 2.68
N ASP A 179 24.28 2.11 3.84
CA ASP A 179 25.11 2.45 4.98
C ASP A 179 26.56 2.15 4.53
N GLU A 180 27.35 3.19 4.27
CA GLU A 180 28.77 3.01 3.97
C GLU A 180 29.38 2.25 5.16
N PRO A 181 30.13 1.15 4.92
CA PRO A 181 30.81 0.46 6.00
C PRO A 181 31.68 1.49 6.71
N ALA A 182 31.46 1.67 8.02
CA ALA A 182 32.25 2.56 8.83
C ALA A 182 33.72 2.23 8.58
N ASP A 183 34.42 3.15 7.92
CA ASP A 183 35.83 3.04 7.60
C ASP A 183 36.55 2.84 8.94
N GLU A 184 36.97 1.60 9.19
CA GLU A 184 37.78 1.26 10.36
C GLU A 184 39.07 2.05 10.20
N ALA A 185 39.16 3.19 10.88
CA ALA A 185 40.37 3.99 10.94
C ALA A 185 41.52 3.05 11.35
N PRO A 186 42.59 2.95 10.54
CA PRO A 186 43.72 2.12 10.91
C PRO A 186 44.29 2.65 12.23
N GLU A 187 44.32 1.81 13.26
CA GLU A 187 45.12 2.06 14.45
C GLU A 187 46.56 2.27 13.97
N GLU A 188 47.01 3.53 13.98
CA GLU A 188 48.41 3.85 13.80
C GLU A 188 49.20 3.27 14.97
N ALA A 189 49.79 2.09 14.73
CA ALA A 189 50.90 1.60 15.53
C ALA A 189 52.16 2.37 15.12
N GLY A 190 52.55 3.34 15.96
CA GLY A 190 53.81 4.09 15.87
C GLY A 190 54.28 4.55 17.24
#